data_AF-A0A8S9MR89-F1
#
_entry.id   AF-A0A8S9MR89-F1
#
_cell.length_a   1.000
_cell.length_b   1.000
_cell.length_c   1.000
_cell.angle_alpha   90.00
_cell.angle_beta   90.00
_cell.angle_gamma   90.00
#
_symmetry.space_group_name_H-M   'P 1'
#
loop_
_entity.id
_entity.type
_entity.pdbx_description
1 polymer ?
#
loop_
_entity_poly.entity_id
_entity_poly.type
_entity_poly.pdbx_seq_one_letter_code
_entity_poly.pdbx_strand_id
1 'polypeptide(L)'
;MPGLFIFIALLLSSCTVLSTATDQTCGNKVVNTIFVDLAGSGKHRTVQSAIDSVPEPNSQWIKIKIKGGVYVEKVEIPLTKPCIIVEGEGQRVTTITYNAHAATDVSSTFTSHPSHVVVRNLTIMVT
;
A
#
# COMPACT_ATOMS: atom_id res chain seq x y z
N MET A 1 38.35 -17.44 45.70
CA MET A 1 38.15 -17.86 44.29
C MET A 1 37.40 -16.74 43.54
N PRO A 2 38.11 -15.74 42.98
CA PRO A 2 37.48 -14.56 42.36
C PRO A 2 37.01 -14.80 40.91
N GLY A 3 37.44 -15.89 40.27
CA GLY A 3 37.18 -16.16 38.85
C GLY A 3 35.73 -16.48 38.49
N LEU A 4 34.92 -16.96 39.44
CA LEU A 4 33.53 -17.35 39.18
C LEU A 4 32.59 -16.13 39.03
N PHE A 5 32.90 -15.02 39.70
CA PHE A 5 32.12 -13.78 39.60
C PHE A 5 32.38 -13.03 38.28
N ILE A 6 33.59 -13.14 37.71
CA ILE A 6 33.95 -12.49 36.44
C ILE A 6 33.23 -13.14 35.25
N PHE A 7 33.01 -14.45 35.29
CA PHE A 7 32.33 -15.18 34.21
C PHE A 7 30.83 -14.85 34.10
N ILE A 8 30.16 -14.54 35.22
CA ILE A 8 28.73 -14.18 35.23
C ILE A 8 28.52 -12.78 34.64
N ALA A 9 29.46 -11.85 34.85
CA ALA A 9 29.37 -10.49 34.32
C ALA A 9 29.49 -10.41 32.79
N LEU A 10 30.23 -11.33 32.17
CA LEU A 10 30.44 -11.39 30.71
C LEU A 10 29.26 -11.96 29.93
N LEU A 11 28.37 -12.73 30.58
CA LEU A 11 27.20 -13.36 29.93
C LEU A 11 25.99 -12.42 29.78
N LEU A 12 25.95 -11.32 30.54
CA LEU A 12 24.88 -10.32 30.47
C LEU A 12 25.13 -9.24 29.39
N SER A 13 26.32 -9.22 28.77
CA SER A 13 26.72 -8.20 27.79
C SER A 13 26.33 -8.53 26.34
N SER A 14 25.77 -9.70 26.05
CA SER A 14 25.54 -10.19 24.68
C SER A 14 24.12 -9.95 24.13
N CYS A 15 23.22 -9.36 24.91
CA CYS A 15 21.86 -9.06 24.44
C CYS A 15 21.44 -7.64 24.79
N THR A 16 22.01 -6.67 24.07
CA THR A 16 21.38 -5.35 23.91
C THR A 16 21.17 -5.06 22.43
N VAL A 17 20.63 -6.04 21.70
CA VAL A 17 20.00 -5.74 20.42
C VAL A 17 18.69 -5.04 20.75
N LEU A 18 18.70 -3.72 20.83
CA LEU A 18 17.50 -2.90 20.94
C LEU A 18 16.80 -2.96 19.57
N SER A 19 16.05 -4.03 19.33
CA SER A 19 15.16 -4.14 18.19
C SER A 19 14.03 -3.13 18.39
N THR A 20 14.21 -1.92 17.87
CA THR A 20 13.08 -1.03 17.68
C THR A 20 12.24 -1.64 16.56
N ALA A 21 11.13 -2.27 16.92
CA ALA A 21 10.08 -2.51 15.95
C ALA A 21 9.58 -1.12 15.54
N THR A 22 10.06 -0.61 14.41
CA THR A 22 9.48 0.58 13.79
C THR A 22 8.07 0.17 13.36
N ASP A 23 7.08 0.37 14.23
CA ASP A 23 5.71 0.46 13.75
C ASP A 23 5.69 1.69 12.86
N GLN A 24 5.67 1.47 11.54
CA GLN A 24 5.61 2.52 10.55
C GLN A 24 4.22 3.16 10.65
N THR A 25 4.05 4.00 11.67
CA THR A 25 2.78 4.66 11.92
C THR A 25 2.54 5.64 10.79
N CYS A 26 1.58 5.29 9.93
CA CYS A 26 1.06 6.22 8.95
C CYS A 26 0.51 7.42 9.73
N GLY A 27 1.18 8.56 9.65
CA GLY A 27 0.82 9.74 10.45
C GLY A 27 -0.69 10.06 10.34
N ASN A 28 -1.29 10.75 11.30
CA ASN A 28 -2.77 10.79 11.45
C ASN A 28 -3.55 11.63 10.41
N LYS A 29 -2.94 12.05 9.30
CA LYS A 29 -3.57 12.93 8.30
C LYS A 29 -3.22 12.52 6.88
N VAL A 30 -4.17 12.74 5.96
CA VAL A 30 -3.92 12.65 4.52
C VAL A 30 -3.13 13.87 4.07
N VAL A 31 -1.91 13.67 3.58
CA VAL A 31 -0.99 14.76 3.21
C VAL A 31 -1.09 15.13 1.73
N ASN A 32 -1.54 14.20 0.88
CA ASN A 32 -1.66 14.42 -0.55
C ASN A 32 -2.86 13.64 -1.12
N THR A 33 -3.47 14.20 -2.17
CA THR A 33 -4.52 13.54 -2.95
C THR A 33 -4.16 13.55 -4.43
N ILE A 34 -4.08 12.36 -5.02
CA ILE A 34 -3.81 12.13 -6.44
C ILE A 34 -5.13 11.78 -7.12
N PHE A 35 -5.42 12.43 -8.25
CA PHE A 35 -6.69 12.26 -8.98
C PHE A 35 -6.50 11.40 -10.22
N VAL A 36 -7.43 10.46 -10.41
CA VAL A 36 -7.48 9.56 -11.56
C VAL A 36 -8.76 9.82 -12.36
N ASP A 37 -8.60 10.12 -13.66
CA ASP A 37 -9.72 10.44 -14.56
C ASP A 37 -9.43 9.89 -15.97
N LEU A 38 -10.30 9.02 -16.46
CA LEU A 38 -10.23 8.45 -17.81
C LEU A 38 -10.26 9.52 -18.90
N ALA A 39 -10.98 10.63 -18.68
CA ALA A 39 -11.08 11.73 -19.62
C ALA A 39 -9.79 12.57 -19.71
N GLY A 40 -8.83 12.34 -18.80
CA GLY A 40 -7.53 13.02 -18.81
C GLY A 40 -7.55 14.46 -18.32
N SER A 41 -8.64 14.93 -17.68
CA SER A 41 -8.64 16.20 -16.94
C SER A 41 -7.79 16.16 -15.66
N GLY A 42 -7.40 14.97 -15.21
CA GLY A 42 -6.46 14.76 -14.11
C GLY A 42 -5.04 14.43 -14.57
N LYS A 43 -4.09 14.36 -13.63
CA LYS A 43 -2.68 13.99 -13.90
C LYS A 43 -2.51 12.51 -14.30
N HIS A 44 -3.46 11.64 -13.91
CA HIS A 44 -3.39 10.21 -14.14
C HIS A 44 -4.66 9.72 -14.84
N ARG A 45 -4.51 8.85 -15.83
CA ARG A 45 -5.62 8.18 -16.53
C ARG A 45 -5.89 6.78 -16.00
N THR A 46 -4.92 6.17 -15.33
CA THR A 46 -4.99 4.82 -14.77
C THR A 46 -4.70 4.84 -13.28
N VAL A 47 -5.27 3.88 -12.55
CA VAL A 47 -5.08 3.70 -11.11
C VAL A 47 -3.63 3.30 -10.83
N GLN A 48 -3.05 2.42 -11.65
CA GLN A 48 -1.65 2.00 -11.49
C GLN A 48 -0.69 3.18 -11.60
N SER A 49 -0.84 4.04 -12.62
CA SER A 49 0.06 5.21 -12.78
C SER A 49 -0.02 6.19 -11.59
N ALA A 50 -1.17 6.26 -10.93
CA ALA A 50 -1.35 7.08 -9.73
C ALA A 50 -0.63 6.46 -8.52
N ILE A 51 -0.72 5.13 -8.34
CA ILE A 51 0.04 4.40 -7.31
C ILE A 51 1.55 4.51 -7.61
N ASP A 52 1.96 4.42 -8.86
CA ASP A 52 3.37 4.54 -9.28
C ASP A 52 3.95 5.91 -8.92
N SER A 53 3.13 6.96 -8.98
CA SER A 53 3.54 8.33 -8.63
C SER A 53 3.71 8.60 -7.13
N VAL A 54 3.27 7.68 -6.26
CA VAL A 54 3.50 7.79 -4.82
C VAL A 54 5.00 7.63 -4.52
N PRO A 55 5.63 8.54 -3.76
CA PRO A 55 7.04 8.42 -3.38
C PRO A 55 7.33 7.15 -2.58
N GLU A 56 8.55 6.62 -2.73
CA GLU A 56 9.07 5.49 -1.97
C GLU A 56 10.29 5.92 -1.12
N PRO A 57 10.44 5.46 0.14
CA PRO A 57 9.43 4.76 0.94
C PRO A 57 8.32 5.72 1.41
N ASN A 58 7.08 5.24 1.50
CA ASN A 58 5.97 6.06 2.02
C ASN A 58 5.75 5.84 3.53
N SER A 59 5.44 6.91 4.25
CA SER A 59 5.07 6.89 5.69
C SER A 59 3.88 7.78 6.02
N GLN A 60 3.26 8.39 5.00
CA GLN A 60 2.18 9.36 5.16
C GLN A 60 0.96 8.94 4.35
N TRP A 61 -0.25 9.22 4.85
CA TRP A 61 -1.45 8.87 4.12
C TRP A 61 -1.54 9.64 2.80
N ILE A 62 -1.54 8.91 1.69
CA ILE A 62 -1.78 9.44 0.36
C ILE A 62 -3.09 8.85 -0.15
N LYS A 63 -3.98 9.74 -0.62
CA LYS A 63 -5.26 9.33 -1.18
C LYS A 63 -5.21 9.32 -2.70
N ILE A 64 -5.55 8.20 -3.31
CA ILE A 64 -5.86 8.06 -4.72
C ILE A 64 -7.38 8.21 -4.88
N LYS A 65 -7.84 9.32 -5.46
CA LYS A 65 -9.26 9.59 -5.71
C LYS A 65 -9.58 9.29 -7.18
N ILE A 66 -10.47 8.33 -7.40
CA ILE A 66 -10.81 7.78 -8.71
C ILE A 66 -12.20 8.27 -9.12
N LYS A 67 -12.28 8.93 -10.27
CA LYS A 67 -13.55 9.39 -10.85
C LYS A 67 -14.45 8.20 -11.25
N GLY A 68 -15.75 8.44 -11.42
CA GLY A 68 -16.65 7.47 -12.03
C GLY A 68 -16.16 7.00 -13.40
N GLY A 69 -16.12 5.69 -13.61
CA GLY A 69 -15.58 5.06 -14.81
C GLY A 69 -15.30 3.57 -14.63
N VAL A 70 -15.07 2.89 -15.75
CA VAL A 70 -14.62 1.49 -15.81
C VAL A 70 -13.14 1.48 -16.19
N TYR A 71 -12.30 1.09 -15.25
CA TYR A 71 -10.85 1.02 -15.37
C TYR A 71 -10.46 -0.42 -15.63
N VAL A 72 -10.05 -0.72 -16.88
CA VAL A 72 -9.63 -2.06 -17.29
C VAL A 72 -8.12 -2.18 -17.13
N GLU A 73 -7.66 -2.57 -15.94
CA GLU A 73 -6.25 -2.63 -15.58
C GLU A 73 -6.01 -3.59 -14.41
N LYS A 74 -4.78 -4.09 -14.31
CA LYS A 74 -4.29 -4.78 -13.13
C LYS A 74 -3.63 -3.76 -12.21
N VAL A 75 -4.00 -3.78 -10.93
CA VAL A 75 -3.50 -2.85 -9.92
C VAL A 75 -2.66 -3.58 -8.88
N GLU A 76 -1.46 -3.07 -8.62
CA GLU A 76 -0.55 -3.56 -7.61
C GLU A 76 -0.03 -2.42 -6.74
N ILE A 77 -0.18 -2.57 -5.42
CA ILE A 77 0.49 -1.72 -4.43
C ILE A 77 1.73 -2.45 -3.90
N PRO A 78 2.95 -1.97 -4.21
CA PRO A 78 4.19 -2.61 -3.77
C PRO A 78 4.44 -2.42 -2.27
N LEU A 79 5.22 -3.32 -1.68
CA LEU A 79 5.53 -3.35 -0.24
C LEU A 79 6.17 -2.04 0.28
N THR A 80 6.87 -1.32 -0.59
CA THR A 80 7.55 -0.04 -0.29
C THR A 80 6.59 1.16 -0.17
N LYS A 81 5.30 0.97 -0.48
CA LYS A 81 4.27 2.02 -0.50
C LYS A 81 3.11 1.76 0.47
N PRO A 82 3.34 1.68 1.80
CA PRO A 82 2.24 1.63 2.76
C PRO A 82 1.48 2.96 2.80
N CYS A 83 0.43 3.05 3.65
CA CYS A 83 -0.31 4.28 3.90
C CYS A 83 -1.04 4.86 2.67
N ILE A 84 -1.69 4.00 1.88
CA ILE A 84 -2.46 4.41 0.70
C ILE A 84 -3.96 4.23 0.92
N ILE A 85 -4.74 5.25 0.57
CA ILE A 85 -6.20 5.18 0.49
C ILE A 85 -6.60 5.19 -0.98
N VAL A 86 -7.25 4.14 -1.47
CA VAL A 86 -7.87 4.09 -2.79
C VAL A 86 -9.37 4.33 -2.63
N GLU A 87 -9.87 5.43 -3.18
CA GLU A 87 -11.24 5.89 -2.99
C GLU A 87 -11.91 6.24 -4.32
N GLY A 88 -12.96 5.50 -4.69
CA GLY A 88 -13.82 5.82 -5.83
C GLY A 88 -14.88 6.87 -5.51
N GLU A 89 -15.52 7.43 -6.55
CA GLU A 89 -16.67 8.32 -6.42
C GLU A 89 -17.95 7.59 -5.99
N GLY A 90 -17.99 6.27 -6.15
CA GLY A 90 -19.07 5.45 -5.63
C GLY A 90 -19.00 4.02 -6.17
N GLN A 91 -19.44 3.05 -5.35
CA GLN A 91 -19.37 1.63 -5.70
C GLN A 91 -20.10 1.29 -7.01
N ARG A 92 -21.19 2.00 -7.33
CA ARG A 92 -22.01 1.76 -8.54
C ARG A 92 -21.47 2.45 -9.79
N VAL A 93 -20.52 3.38 -9.65
CA VAL A 93 -20.04 4.24 -10.74
C VAL A 93 -18.55 4.10 -10.99
N THR A 94 -17.78 3.58 -10.03
CA THR A 94 -16.34 3.36 -10.16
C THR A 94 -16.05 1.87 -10.09
N THR A 95 -15.48 1.32 -11.16
CA THR A 95 -15.14 -0.09 -11.29
C THR A 95 -13.69 -0.24 -11.74
N ILE A 96 -12.93 -1.09 -11.06
CA ILE A 96 -11.65 -1.61 -11.52
C ILE A 96 -11.85 -3.07 -11.92
N THR A 97 -11.48 -3.43 -13.14
CA THR A 97 -11.70 -4.78 -13.67
C THR A 97 -10.50 -5.26 -14.47
N TYR A 98 -10.23 -6.55 -14.45
CA TYR A 98 -9.21 -7.16 -15.28
C TYR A 98 -9.68 -8.52 -15.80
N ASN A 99 -9.41 -8.81 -17.08
CA ASN A 99 -9.75 -10.11 -17.67
C ASN A 99 -8.63 -11.12 -17.42
N ALA A 100 -8.93 -12.14 -16.62
CA ALA A 100 -7.97 -13.18 -16.25
C ALA A 100 -8.21 -14.48 -17.04
N HIS A 101 -7.96 -14.48 -18.35
CA HIS A 101 -7.90 -15.71 -19.16
C HIS A 101 -6.65 -16.59 -18.91
N ALA A 102 -5.85 -16.30 -17.88
CA ALA A 102 -4.66 -17.06 -17.52
C ALA A 102 -4.75 -17.60 -16.07
N ALA A 103 -4.05 -18.70 -15.83
CA ALA A 103 -4.03 -19.52 -14.61
C ALA A 103 -4.28 -18.76 -13.29
N THR A 104 -5.00 -19.42 -12.38
CA THR A 104 -5.58 -18.88 -11.14
C THR A 104 -4.62 -18.07 -10.26
N ASP A 105 -3.30 -18.30 -10.34
CA ASP A 105 -2.27 -17.62 -9.54
C ASP A 105 -1.91 -16.19 -10.04
N VAL A 106 -2.21 -15.85 -11.30
CA VAL A 106 -1.94 -14.50 -11.87
C VAL A 106 -3.19 -13.65 -12.12
N SER A 107 -4.34 -14.16 -11.67
CA SER A 107 -5.69 -13.66 -12.00
C SER A 107 -6.20 -12.48 -11.16
N SER A 108 -5.45 -12.01 -10.17
CA SER A 108 -5.90 -10.91 -9.31
C SER A 108 -6.00 -9.59 -10.09
N THR A 109 -7.15 -8.93 -9.97
CA THR A 109 -7.36 -7.56 -10.50
C THR A 109 -6.68 -6.51 -9.61
N PHE A 110 -6.62 -6.75 -8.30
CA PHE A 110 -6.03 -5.85 -7.33
C PHE A 110 -5.19 -6.64 -6.32
N THR A 111 -3.89 -6.32 -6.23
CA THR A 111 -2.94 -6.93 -5.30
C THR A 111 -2.37 -5.85 -4.37
N SER A 112 -2.28 -6.14 -3.07
CA SER A 112 -1.66 -5.25 -2.09
C SER A 112 -0.67 -6.01 -1.23
N HIS A 113 0.58 -5.56 -1.21
CA HIS A 113 1.64 -6.11 -0.39
C HIS A 113 1.89 -5.37 0.95
N PRO A 114 1.75 -4.03 1.06
CA PRO A 114 2.09 -3.34 2.29
C PRO A 114 0.95 -3.34 3.32
N SER A 115 1.31 -3.03 4.56
CA SER A 115 0.35 -2.70 5.62
C SER A 115 -0.29 -1.32 5.39
N HIS A 116 -1.41 -1.06 6.07
CA HIS A 116 -2.12 0.22 6.06
C HIS A 116 -2.60 0.67 4.67
N VAL A 117 -3.29 -0.24 3.97
CA VAL A 117 -4.02 0.08 2.73
C VAL A 117 -5.52 0.09 3.02
N VAL A 118 -6.20 1.12 2.53
CA VAL A 118 -7.66 1.27 2.62
C VAL A 118 -8.22 1.37 1.22
N VAL A 119 -9.18 0.51 0.88
CA VAL A 119 -9.91 0.58 -0.40
C VAL A 119 -11.39 0.76 -0.11
N ARG A 120 -12.03 1.79 -0.68
CA ARG A 120 -13.46 2.08 -0.46
C ARG A 120 -14.15 2.74 -1.64
N ASN A 121 -15.48 2.71 -1.62
CA ASN A 121 -16.36 3.39 -2.58
C ASN A 121 -16.09 3.07 -4.05
N LEU A 122 -15.66 1.84 -4.34
CA LEU A 122 -15.49 1.32 -5.69
C LEU A 122 -15.80 -0.18 -5.72
N THR A 123 -15.97 -0.71 -6.92
CA THR A 123 -16.14 -2.14 -7.17
C THR A 123 -14.88 -2.70 -7.83
N ILE A 124 -14.40 -3.86 -7.35
CA ILE A 124 -13.33 -4.63 -7.99
C ILE A 124 -13.97 -5.87 -8.60
N MET A 125 -13.76 -6.11 -9.89
CA MET A 125 -14.28 -7.29 -10.59
C MET A 125 -13.16 -8.05 -11.28
N VAL A 126 -13.24 -9.37 -11.22
CA VAL A 126 -12.50 -10.26 -12.12
C VAL A 126 -13.50 -10.69 -13.19
N THR A 127 -13.18 -10.45 -14.45
CA THR A 127 -13.98 -10.88 -15.62
C THR A 127 -13.30 -12.06 -16.29
#